data_AF-A0A0C2N189-F1
#
_entry.id   AF-A0A0C2N189-F1
#
_cell.length_a   1.000
_cell.length_b   1.000
_cell.length_c   1.000
_cell.angle_alpha   90.00
_cell.angle_beta   90.00
_cell.angle_gamma   90.00
#
_symmetry.space_group_name_H-M   'P 1'
#
loop_
_entity.id
_entity.type
_entity.pdbx_description
1 polymer ?
#
loop_
_entity_poly.entity_id
_entity_poly.type
_entity_poly.pdbx_seq_one_letter_code
_entity_poly.pdbx_strand_id
1 'polypeptide(L)'
;MNQVITTLGNTEKFTFVIDTNFHHMANLIEGNIHDTRFLPPYSLFLNPCEEDFSQLKSYVRRETAPLGTDDLMGRMRDACGHVTSEHLTNYIGHAYSNFEDRLLLKDIK
;
A
#
# COMPACT_ATOMS: atom_id res chain seq x y z
N MET A 1 17.62 -0.46 18.24
CA MET A 1 16.44 0.43 18.38
C MET A 1 15.51 0.14 17.21
N ASN A 2 14.22 -0.11 17.45
CA ASN A 2 13.27 -0.47 16.39
C ASN A 2 13.03 0.76 15.48
N GLN A 3 13.33 0.64 14.19
CA GLN A 3 13.17 1.75 13.23
C GLN A 3 11.71 2.19 13.09
N VAL A 4 10.75 1.27 13.26
CA VAL A 4 9.31 1.59 13.20
C VAL A 4 8.93 2.59 14.29
N ILE A 5 9.37 2.34 15.54
CA ILE A 5 9.13 3.22 16.69
C ILE A 5 9.81 4.57 16.47
N THR A 6 10.98 4.58 15.82
CA THR A 6 11.71 5.82 15.56
C THR A 6 10.98 6.71 14.56
N THR A 7 10.32 6.12 13.56
CA THR A 7 9.63 6.85 12.49
C THR A 7 8.21 7.25 12.86
N LEU A 8 7.43 6.34 13.45
CA LEU A 8 6.00 6.56 13.74
C LEU A 8 5.73 6.96 15.19
N GLY A 9 6.72 6.80 16.08
CA GLY A 9 6.54 6.98 17.51
C GLY A 9 5.77 5.83 18.17
N ASN A 10 5.41 6.04 19.44
CA ASN A 10 4.65 5.10 20.27
C ASN A 10 3.42 5.77 20.92
N THR A 11 2.97 6.92 20.42
CA THR A 11 1.81 7.64 20.95
C THR A 11 0.50 7.17 20.33
N GLU A 12 0.55 6.71 19.08
CA GLU A 12 -0.61 6.24 18.32
C GLU A 12 -0.40 4.81 17.85
N LYS A 13 -1.49 4.05 17.80
CA LYS A 13 -1.50 2.68 17.31
C LYS A 13 -1.84 2.67 15.83
N PHE A 14 -0.91 2.17 15.01
CA PHE A 14 -1.10 1.94 13.58
C PHE A 14 -1.34 0.46 13.29
N THR A 15 -2.03 0.18 12.19
CA THR A 15 -2.18 -1.16 11.65
C THR A 15 -1.45 -1.25 10.32
N PHE A 16 -0.46 -2.13 10.24
CA PHE A 16 0.25 -2.42 9.00
C PHE A 16 -0.48 -3.51 8.24
N VAL A 17 -0.85 -3.23 7.00
CA VAL A 17 -1.41 -4.23 6.07
C VAL A 17 -0.30 -4.62 5.10
N ILE A 18 0.12 -5.89 5.13
CA ILE A 18 1.33 -6.35 4.44
C ILE A 18 1.01 -7.52 3.51
N ASP A 19 1.47 -7.45 2.27
CA ASP A 19 1.41 -8.57 1.33
C ASP A 19 2.28 -9.75 1.80
N THR A 20 1.83 -10.98 1.55
CA THR A 20 2.48 -12.23 2.01
C THR A 20 3.93 -12.36 1.57
N ASN A 21 4.32 -11.73 0.45
CA ASN A 21 5.70 -11.77 -0.02
C ASN A 21 6.69 -11.05 0.92
N PHE A 22 6.18 -10.29 1.90
CA PHE A 22 6.97 -9.53 2.88
C PHE A 22 6.86 -10.08 4.31
N HIS A 23 6.46 -11.34 4.52
CA HIS A 23 6.35 -11.95 5.86
C HIS A 23 7.61 -11.80 6.73
N HIS A 24 8.80 -11.73 6.13
CA HIS A 24 10.06 -11.49 6.85
C HIS A 24 10.12 -10.13 7.56
N MET A 25 9.22 -9.19 7.22
CA MET A 25 9.09 -7.88 7.88
C MET A 25 8.28 -7.92 9.18
N ALA A 26 7.62 -9.04 9.50
CA ALA A 26 6.83 -9.20 10.73
C ALA A 26 7.65 -8.91 11.99
N ASN A 27 8.89 -9.40 12.01
CA ASN A 27 9.83 -9.25 13.12
C ASN A 27 10.22 -7.78 13.37
N LEU A 28 10.04 -6.90 12.38
CA LEU A 28 10.28 -5.46 12.52
C LEU A 28 9.19 -4.77 13.34
N ILE A 29 7.99 -5.35 13.37
CA ILE A 29 6.81 -4.81 14.04
C ILE A 29 6.54 -5.56 15.37
N GLU A 30 7.14 -6.74 15.54
CA GLU A 30 7.04 -7.51 16.78
C GLU A 30 7.58 -6.74 18.00
N GLY A 31 6.80 -6.75 19.09
CA GLY A 31 7.17 -6.11 20.36
C GLY A 31 6.94 -4.58 20.43
N ASN A 32 6.22 -3.98 19.47
CA ASN A 32 5.75 -2.60 19.56
C ASN A 32 4.23 -2.52 19.77
N ILE A 33 3.68 -1.31 19.84
CA ILE A 33 2.24 -1.09 20.10
C ILE A 33 1.36 -1.27 18.85
N HIS A 34 1.95 -1.50 17.68
CA HIS A 34 1.26 -1.53 16.39
C HIS A 34 0.77 -2.94 16.04
N ASP A 35 -0.28 -3.04 15.23
CA ASP A 35 -0.78 -4.32 14.74
C ASP A 35 -0.24 -4.61 13.34
N THR A 36 -0.10 -5.89 13.01
CA THR A 36 0.19 -6.35 11.64
C THR A 36 -0.91 -7.26 11.15
N ARG A 37 -1.39 -7.03 9.92
CA ARG A 37 -2.35 -7.87 9.20
C ARG A 37 -1.71 -8.29 7.89
N PHE A 38 -1.65 -9.59 7.66
CA PHE A 38 -1.20 -10.13 6.39
C PHE A 38 -2.38 -10.32 5.47
N LEU A 39 -2.22 -9.89 4.21
CA LEU A 39 -3.18 -10.21 3.18
C LEU A 39 -3.14 -11.73 2.87
N PRO A 40 -4.22 -12.33 2.38
CA PRO A 40 -4.17 -13.68 1.82
C PRO A 40 -3.20 -13.77 0.62
N PRO A 41 -2.59 -14.93 0.36
CA PRO A 41 -1.80 -15.13 -0.86
C PRO A 41 -2.59 -14.80 -2.12
N TYR A 42 -1.93 -14.19 -3.11
CA TYR A 42 -2.51 -13.84 -4.42
C TYR A 42 -3.71 -12.88 -4.37
N SER A 43 -3.90 -12.14 -3.27
CA SER A 43 -5.04 -11.22 -3.09
C SER A 43 -4.69 -9.76 -3.36
N LEU A 44 -4.04 -9.46 -4.49
CA LEU A 44 -3.62 -8.09 -4.86
C LEU A 44 -4.78 -7.07 -4.85
N PHE A 45 -6.01 -7.52 -5.11
CA PHE A 45 -7.22 -6.69 -5.05
C PHE A 45 -7.59 -6.22 -3.62
N LEU A 46 -7.05 -6.85 -2.58
CA LEU A 46 -7.17 -6.42 -1.18
C LEU A 46 -6.03 -5.48 -0.76
N ASN A 47 -5.04 -5.28 -1.63
CA ASN A 47 -3.93 -4.39 -1.35
C ASN A 47 -4.25 -2.97 -1.87
N PRO A 48 -4.54 -2.00 -1.00
CA PRO A 48 -4.83 -0.63 -1.43
C PRO A 48 -3.65 -0.01 -2.19
N CYS A 49 -2.42 -0.49 -1.97
CA CYS A 49 -1.26 -0.03 -2.71
C CYS A 49 -1.32 -0.40 -4.21
N GLU A 50 -2.05 -1.44 -4.61
CA GLU A 50 -2.14 -1.81 -6.04
C GLU A 50 -2.80 -0.69 -6.85
N GLU A 51 -3.85 -0.08 -6.31
CA GLU A 51 -4.56 1.05 -6.93
C GLU A 51 -3.70 2.32 -6.94
N ASP A 52 -3.03 2.62 -5.83
CA ASP A 52 -2.06 3.72 -5.72
C ASP A 52 -0.94 3.58 -6.77
N PHE A 53 -0.32 2.39 -6.85
CA PHE A 53 0.71 2.10 -7.83
C PHE A 53 0.17 2.19 -9.27
N SER A 54 -1.07 1.77 -9.53
CA SER A 54 -1.71 1.93 -10.84
C SER A 54 -1.80 3.40 -11.23
N GLN A 55 -2.28 4.25 -10.32
CA GLN A 55 -2.39 5.68 -10.56
C GLN A 55 -1.01 6.34 -10.73
N LEU A 56 -0.05 6.05 -9.85
CA LEU A 56 1.33 6.56 -9.97
C LEU A 56 2.00 6.13 -11.27
N LYS A 57 1.82 4.87 -11.70
CA LYS A 57 2.30 4.38 -12.99
C LYS A 57 1.71 5.20 -14.15
N SER A 58 0.45 5.59 -14.07
CA SER A 58 -0.18 6.42 -15.11
C SER A 58 0.49 7.80 -15.21
N TYR A 59 0.83 8.42 -14.07
CA TYR A 59 1.50 9.73 -14.03
C TYR A 59 2.97 9.67 -14.48
N VAL A 60 3.67 8.58 -14.17
CA VAL A 60 5.08 8.39 -14.56
C VAL A 60 5.21 8.06 -16.06
N ARG A 61 4.30 7.26 -16.61
CA ARG A 61 4.42 6.75 -17.98
C ARG A 61 4.15 7.77 -19.08
N ARG A 62 3.39 8.86 -18.82
CA ARG A 62 3.06 9.98 -19.75
C ARG A 62 3.00 9.55 -21.24
N GLU A 63 3.38 10.41 -22.18
CA GLU A 63 3.50 10.05 -23.61
C GLU A 63 4.89 9.53 -24.00
N THR A 64 5.90 9.69 -23.12
CA THR A 64 7.29 9.38 -23.44
C THR A 64 7.92 8.49 -22.36
N ALA A 65 8.80 7.58 -22.80
CA ALA A 65 9.61 6.81 -21.87
C ALA A 65 10.53 7.72 -21.03
N PRO A 66 10.84 7.35 -19.77
CA PRO A 66 11.79 8.08 -18.96
C PRO A 66 13.19 8.10 -19.59
N LEU A 67 13.84 9.26 -19.57
CA LEU A 67 15.20 9.46 -20.05
C LEU A 67 16.19 9.22 -18.90
N GLY A 68 16.39 7.95 -18.56
CA GLY A 68 17.30 7.53 -17.51
C GLY A 68 16.75 7.70 -16.09
N THR A 69 17.62 7.47 -15.10
CA THR A 69 17.23 7.35 -13.69
C THR A 69 16.76 8.66 -13.08
N ASP A 70 17.43 9.78 -13.35
CA ASP A 70 17.08 11.06 -12.73
C ASP A 70 15.72 11.59 -13.21
N ASP A 71 15.42 11.43 -14.50
CA ASP A 71 14.10 11.74 -15.06
C ASP A 71 13.02 10.84 -14.46
N LEU A 72 13.28 9.53 -14.34
CA LEU A 72 12.35 8.61 -13.67
C LEU A 72 12.08 9.03 -12.22
N MET A 73 13.12 9.33 -11.44
CA MET A 73 12.98 9.75 -10.05
C MET A 73 12.24 11.09 -9.92
N GLY A 74 12.49 12.03 -10.83
CA GLY A 74 11.78 13.30 -10.92
C GLY A 74 10.30 13.10 -11.20
N ARG A 75 9.96 12.26 -12.18
CA ARG A 75 8.57 11.91 -12.52
C ARG A 75 7.85 11.17 -11.40
N MET A 76 8.52 10.27 -10.68
CA MET A 76 7.94 9.59 -9.51
C MET A 76 7.61 10.59 -8.41
N ARG A 77 8.51 11.54 -8.13
CA ARG A 77 8.28 12.59 -7.12
C ARG A 77 7.11 13.50 -7.50
N ASP A 78 7.04 13.90 -8.77
CA ASP A 78 5.94 14.69 -9.30
C ASP A 78 4.61 13.93 -9.21
N ALA A 79 4.59 12.65 -9.60
CA ALA A 79 3.42 11.78 -9.47
C ALA A 79 2.91 11.70 -8.02
N CYS A 80 3.80 11.53 -7.04
CA CYS A 80 3.42 11.54 -5.62
C CYS A 80 2.76 12.87 -5.19
N GLY A 81 3.12 13.99 -5.81
CA GLY A 81 2.47 15.29 -5.57
C GLY A 81 1.01 15.38 -6.03
N HIS A 82 0.56 14.44 -6.87
CA HIS A 82 -0.82 14.37 -7.37
C HIS A 82 -1.72 13.45 -6.53
N VAL A 83 -1.14 12.67 -5.61
CA VAL A 83 -1.92 11.79 -4.71
C VAL A 83 -2.46 12.63 -3.55
N THR A 84 -3.80 12.75 -3.48
CA THR A 84 -4.49 13.54 -2.46
C THR A 84 -4.99 12.66 -1.32
N SER A 85 -5.42 13.26 -0.21
CA SER A 85 -6.08 12.53 0.88
C SER A 85 -7.38 11.83 0.43
N GLU A 86 -8.08 12.41 -0.54
CA GLU A 86 -9.27 11.81 -1.14
C GLU A 86 -8.90 10.54 -1.91
N HIS A 87 -7.84 10.59 -2.73
CA HIS A 87 -7.32 9.39 -3.40
C HIS A 87 -6.97 8.29 -2.40
N LEU A 88 -6.24 8.61 -1.32
CA LEU A 88 -5.89 7.64 -0.27
C LEU A 88 -7.13 7.00 0.37
N THR A 89 -8.15 7.80 0.63
CA THR A 89 -9.42 7.33 1.19
C THR A 89 -10.11 6.37 0.22
N ASN A 90 -10.11 6.71 -1.06
CA ASN A 90 -10.72 5.90 -2.12
C ASN A 90 -9.98 4.57 -2.32
N TYR A 91 -8.65 4.53 -2.26
CA TYR A 91 -7.89 3.28 -2.38
C TYR A 91 -8.22 2.30 -1.26
N ILE A 92 -8.27 2.80 -0.02
CA ILE A 92 -8.64 1.99 1.15
C ILE A 92 -10.10 1.54 1.03
N GLY A 93 -11.00 2.44 0.64
CA GLY A 93 -12.41 2.14 0.41
C GLY A 93 -12.60 1.04 -0.64
N HIS A 94 -11.89 1.13 -1.77
CA HIS A 94 -11.96 0.13 -2.83
C HIS A 94 -11.44 -1.24 -2.37
N ALA A 95 -10.31 -1.29 -1.67
CA ALA A 95 -9.81 -2.55 -1.10
C ALA A 95 -10.81 -3.17 -0.11
N TYR A 96 -11.47 -2.35 0.70
CA TYR A 96 -12.48 -2.79 1.65
C TYR A 96 -13.77 -3.28 0.97
N SER A 97 -14.29 -2.57 -0.04
CA SER A 97 -15.45 -3.04 -0.80
C SER A 97 -15.19 -4.37 -1.49
N ASN A 98 -14.00 -4.55 -2.09
CA ASN A 98 -13.61 -5.85 -2.66
C ASN A 98 -13.55 -6.96 -1.61
N PHE A 99 -13.16 -6.65 -0.37
CA PHE A 99 -13.18 -7.62 0.72
C PHE A 99 -14.61 -8.05 1.07
N GLU A 100 -15.53 -7.10 1.25
CA GLU A 100 -16.93 -7.39 1.55
C GLU A 100 -17.62 -8.17 0.43
N ASP A 101 -17.42 -7.75 -0.82
CA ASP A 101 -18.01 -8.43 -1.99
C ASP A 101 -17.57 -9.90 -2.07
N ARG A 102 -16.30 -10.19 -1.77
CA ARG A 102 -15.74 -11.56 -1.83
C ARG A 102 -16.08 -12.40 -0.60
N LEU A 103 -16.31 -11.78 0.57
CA LEU A 103 -16.82 -12.48 1.74
C LEU A 103 -18.30 -12.82 1.61
N LEU A 104 -19.09 -11.95 0.97
CA LEU A 104 -20.53 -12.09 0.80
C LEU A 104 -20.89 -12.94 -0.44
N LEU A 105 -20.12 -12.85 -1.53
CA LEU A 105 -20.05 -13.90 -2.54
C LEU A 105 -19.26 -15.07 -1.94
N LYS A 106 -19.93 -15.85 -1.10
CA LYS A 106 -19.55 -17.22 -0.72
C LYS A 106 -18.54 -17.80 -1.70
N ASP A 107 -17.34 -18.12 -1.22
CA ASP A 107 -16.41 -19.09 -1.82
C ASP A 107 -17.07 -20.51 -1.83
N ILE A 108 -18.26 -20.62 -2.42
CA ILE A 108 -19.02 -21.85 -2.66
C ILE A 108 -19.29 -21.91 -4.17
N LYS A 109 -18.25 -22.25 -4.94
CA LYS A 109 -18.07 -23.60 -5.49
C LYS A 109 -16.80 -23.69 -6.32
#